data_AF-A0A9E1I829-F1
#
_entry.id   AF-A0A9E1I829-F1
#
_cell.length_a   1.000
_cell.length_b   1.000
_cell.length_c   1.000
_cell.angle_alpha   90.00
_cell.angle_beta   90.00
_cell.angle_gamma   90.00
#
_symmetry.space_group_name_H-M   'P 1'
#
loop_
_entity.id
_entity.type
_entity.pdbx_description
1 polymer ?
#
loop_
_entity_poly.entity_id
_entity_poly.type
_entity_poly.pdbx_seq_one_letter_code
_entity_poly.pdbx_strand_id
1 'polypeptide(L)' 'MDKNHINLCLSGQSFRIVTDDDVDYVKQLEKRINSRIESYKKRYPQMSATRCTLLAMLELEDELARAKENYEA' A
#
# COMPACT_ATOMS: atom_id res chain seq x y z
N MET A 1 -8.57 23.70 -5.72
CA MET A 1 -8.67 22.35 -6.30
C MET A 1 -9.71 21.60 -5.50
N ASP A 2 -10.62 20.91 -6.17
CA ASP A 2 -11.63 20.09 -5.49
C ASP A 2 -10.95 18.87 -4.86
N LYS A 3 -11.29 18.59 -3.60
CA LYS A 3 -10.74 17.44 -2.88
C LYS A 3 -11.49 16.18 -3.28
N ASN A 4 -10.75 15.15 -3.67
CA ASN A 4 -11.32 13.85 -3.97
C ASN A 4 -11.59 13.08 -2.67
N HIS A 5 -12.80 12.53 -2.55
CA HIS A 5 -13.17 11.62 -1.47
C HIS A 5 -13.16 10.19 -2.00
N ILE A 6 -12.19 9.39 -1.58
CA ILE A 6 -11.93 8.07 -2.16
C ILE A 6 -12.09 7.00 -1.07
N ASN A 7 -12.86 5.95 -1.39
CA ASN A 7 -12.97 4.76 -0.55
C ASN A 7 -11.92 3.75 -1.02
N LEU A 8 -11.09 3.26 -0.12
CA LEU A 8 -10.06 2.24 -0.37
C LEU A 8 -10.33 1.00 0.46
N CYS A 9 -9.93 -0.16 -0.03
CA CYS A 9 -9.95 -1.41 0.72
C CYS A 9 -8.54 -2.00 0.79
N LEU A 10 -7.94 -2.06 1.97
CA LEU A 10 -6.64 -2.68 2.20
C LEU A 10 -6.81 -3.91 3.08
N SER A 11 -6.38 -5.08 2.61
CA SER A 11 -6.48 -6.34 3.35
C SER A 11 -7.89 -6.67 3.88
N GLY A 12 -8.93 -6.25 3.15
CA GLY A 12 -10.34 -6.43 3.54
C GLY A 12 -10.90 -5.36 4.47
N GLN A 13 -10.09 -4.37 4.87
CA GLN A 13 -10.52 -3.23 5.68
C GLN A 13 -10.80 -2.01 4.81
N SER A 14 -11.97 -1.40 4.97
CA SER A 14 -12.37 -0.23 4.19
C SER A 14 -11.99 1.06 4.91
N PHE A 15 -11.44 2.01 4.16
CA PHE A 15 -11.01 3.33 4.61
C PHE A 15 -11.57 4.40 3.67
N ARG A 16 -11.86 5.58 4.21
CA ARG A 16 -12.17 6.76 3.40
C ARG A 16 -11.06 7.77 3.57
N ILE A 17 -10.46 8.20 2.47
CA ILE A 17 -9.42 9.23 2.46
C ILE A 17 -9.88 10.46 1.68
N VAL A 18 -9.24 11.58 1.97
CA VAL A 18 -9.40 12.84 1.24
C VAL A 18 -8.03 13.22 0.68
N THR A 19 -7.94 13.40 -0.63
CA THR A 19 -6.68 13.74 -1.31
C THR A 19 -6.94 14.65 -2.51
N ASP A 20 -5.91 15.41 -2.91
CA ASP A 20 -5.88 16.19 -4.14
C ASP A 20 -5.39 15.34 -5.34
N ASP A 21 -4.93 14.11 -5.08
CA ASP A 21 -4.48 13.17 -6.11
C ASP A 21 -5.63 12.65 -6.97
N ASP A 22 -5.27 12.23 -8.17
CA ASP A 22 -6.16 11.56 -9.11
C ASP A 22 -6.72 10.24 -8.55
N VAL A 23 -8.00 9.99 -8.79
CA VAL A 23 -8.70 8.80 -8.25
C VAL A 23 -8.12 7.51 -8.78
N ASP A 24 -7.78 7.44 -10.07
CA ASP A 24 -7.21 6.24 -10.68
C ASP A 24 -5.82 5.96 -10.13
N TYR A 25 -5.01 7.00 -9.91
CA TYR A 25 -3.71 6.85 -9.25
C TYR A 25 -3.83 6.22 -7.86
N VAL A 26 -4.73 6.72 -7.03
CA VAL A 26 -4.94 6.18 -5.67
C VAL A 26 -5.49 4.75 -5.72
N LYS A 27 -6.36 4.44 -6.68
CA LYS A 27 -6.85 3.07 -6.90
C LYS A 27 -5.75 2.11 -7.36
N GLN A 28 -4.78 2.59 -8.12
CA GLN A 28 -3.59 1.81 -8.46
C GLN A 28 -2.71 1.55 -7.23
N LEU A 29 -2.55 2.54 -6.34
CA LEU A 29 -1.85 2.33 -5.05
C LEU A 29 -2.52 1.22 -4.22
N GLU A 30 -3.84 1.26 -4.07
CA GLU A 30 -4.62 0.22 -3.39
C GLU A 30 -4.35 -1.18 -3.97
N LYS A 31 -4.38 -1.29 -5.30
CA LYS A 31 -4.11 -2.57 -5.99
C LYS A 31 -2.68 -3.07 -5.75
N ARG A 32 -1.68 -2.19 -5.82
CA ARG A 32 -0.27 -2.56 -5.60
C ARG A 32 -0.04 -3.03 -4.17
N ILE A 33 -0.54 -2.29 -3.19
CA ILE A 33 -0.40 -2.63 -1.77
C ILE A 33 -1.06 -3.97 -1.48
N ASN A 34 -2.30 -4.19 -1.94
CA ASN A 34 -2.98 -5.47 -1.74
C ASN A 34 -2.24 -6.64 -2.40
N SER A 35 -1.68 -6.45 -3.60
CA SER A 35 -0.89 -7.49 -4.24
C SER A 35 0.33 -7.91 -3.40
N ARG A 36 0.97 -6.95 -2.70
CA ARG A 36 2.08 -7.25 -1.78
C ARG A 36 1.59 -7.96 -0.51
N ILE A 37 0.48 -7.49 0.07
CA ILE A 37 -0.12 -8.15 1.24
C ILE A 37 -0.50 -9.61 0.92
N GLU A 38 -1.06 -9.86 -0.27
CA GLU A 38 -1.41 -11.22 -0.71
C GLU A 38 -0.18 -12.10 -0.95
N SER A 39 0.96 -11.55 -1.37
CA SER A 39 2.21 -12.32 -1.48
C SER A 39 2.69 -12.79 -0.09
N TYR A 40 2.58 -11.93 0.93
CA TYR A 40 2.90 -12.29 2.31
C TYR A 40 1.93 -13.31 2.91
N LYS A 41 0.63 -13.19 2.62
CA LYS A 41 -0.37 -14.19 3.05
C LYS A 41 -0.07 -15.56 2.45
N LYS A 42 0.30 -15.62 1.16
CA LYS A 42 0.72 -16.86 0.50
C LYS A 42 2.01 -17.44 1.10
N ARG A 43 2.99 -16.58 1.40
CA ARG A 43 4.28 -16.99 1.98
C ARG A 43 4.17 -17.42 3.44
N TYR A 44 3.26 -16.80 4.20
CA TYR A 44 3.07 -17.04 5.63
C TYR A 44 1.59 -17.28 5.96
N PRO A 45 1.00 -18.45 5.60
CA PRO A 45 -0.44 -18.71 5.76
C PRO A 45 -0.95 -18.66 7.22
N GLN A 46 -0.06 -18.91 8.19
CA GLN A 46 -0.37 -18.87 9.63
C GLN A 46 -0.34 -17.44 10.21
N MET A 47 0.06 -16.44 9.40
CA MET A 47 0.20 -15.07 9.83
C MET A 47 -1.12 -14.30 9.64
N SER A 48 -1.48 -13.46 10.61
CA SER A 48 -2.68 -12.64 10.49
C SER A 48 -2.54 -11.60 9.37
N ALA A 49 -3.65 -11.23 8.76
CA ALA A 49 -3.73 -10.20 7.73
C ALA A 49 -3.07 -8.88 8.17
N THR A 50 -3.21 -8.50 9.44
CA THR A 50 -2.55 -7.32 10.02
C THR A 50 -1.03 -7.44 10.01
N ARG A 51 -0.47 -8.59 10.42
CA ARG A 51 0.98 -8.81 10.42
C ARG A 51 1.54 -8.84 8.99
N CYS A 52 0.83 -9.46 8.04
CA CYS A 52 1.19 -9.39 6.62
C CYS A 52 1.17 -7.95 6.09
N THR A 53 0.24 -7.12 6.56
CA THR A 53 0.16 -5.69 6.20
C THR A 53 1.36 -4.92 6.74
N LEU A 54 1.77 -5.16 8.00
CA LEU A 54 2.97 -4.54 8.58
C LEU A 54 4.24 -4.91 7.80
N LEU A 55 4.37 -6.16 7.35
CA LEU A 55 5.49 -6.58 6.49
C LEU A 55 5.49 -5.86 5.14
N ALA A 56 4.32 -5.73 4.50
CA ALA A 56 4.21 -4.98 3.25
C ALA A 56 4.57 -3.50 3.42
N MET A 57 4.18 -2.88 4.55
CA MET A 57 4.59 -1.50 4.85
C MET A 57 6.10 -1.36 5.03
N LEU A 58 6.72 -2.30 5.75
CA LEU A 58 8.18 -2.31 5.95
C LEU A 58 8.94 -2.45 4.63
N GLU A 59 8.49 -3.34 3.75
CA GLU A 59 9.10 -3.53 2.42
C GLU A 59 8.97 -2.30 1.54
N LEU A 60 7.81 -1.63 1.54
CA LEU A 60 7.60 -0.40 0.78
C LEU A 60 8.51 0.74 1.25
N GLU A 61 8.76 0.85 2.57
CA GLU A 61 9.68 1.85 3.10
C GLU A 61 11.15 1.54 2.74
N ASP A 62 11.56 0.26 2.77
CA ASP A 62 12.91 -0.16 2.32
C ASP A 62 13.11 0.13 0.82
N GLU A 63 12.11 -0.14 -0.02
CA GLU A 63 12.16 0.19 -1.45
C GLU A 63 12.27 1.69 -1.69
N LEU A 64 11.52 2.51 -0.93
CA LEU A 64 11.60 3.96 -1.01
C LEU A 64 12.98 4.47 -0.57
N ALA A 65 13.53 3.94 0.52
CA ALA A 65 14.85 4.32 1.02
C ALA A 65 15.94 4.01 -0.02
N ARG A 66 15.94 2.79 -0.58
CA ARG A 66 16.87 2.40 -1.65
C ARG A 66 16.72 3.25 -2.91
N ALA A 67 15.48 3.58 -3.28
CA ALA A 67 15.23 4.42 -4.45
C ALA A 67 15.79 5.85 -4.27
N LYS A 68 15.69 6.41 -3.05
CA LYS A 68 16.28 7.72 -2.71
C LYS A 68 17.81 7.66 -2.73
N GLU A 69 18.41 6.67 -2.09
CA GLU A 69 19.86 6.48 -2.10
C GLU A 69 20.42 6.38 -3.54
N ASN A 70 19.74 5.62 -4.41
CA ASN A 70 20.14 5.50 -5.82
C ASN A 70 19.91 6.77 -6.66
N TYR A 71 19.00 7.65 -6.24
CA TYR A 71 18.76 8.92 -6.92
C TYR A 71 19.78 9.99 -6.51
N GLU A 72 20.27 9.92 -5.28
CA GLU A 72 21.27 10.85 -4.72
C GLU A 72 22.73 10.45 -5.03
N ALA A 73 22.96 9.23 -5.51
CA ALA A 73 24.26 8.68 -5.90
C ALA A 73 24.62 8.97 -7.37
#